data_AF-A0A0P0ZB34-F1
#
_entry.id   AF-A0A0P0ZB34-F1
#
_cell.length_a   1.000
_cell.length_b   1.000
_cell.length_c   1.000
_cell.angle_alpha   90.00
_cell.angle_beta   90.00
_cell.angle_gamma   90.00
#
_symmetry.space_group_name_H-M   'P 1'
#
loop_
_entity.id
_entity.type
_entity.pdbx_description
1 polymer ?
#
loop_
_entity_poly.entity_id
_entity_poly.type
_entity_poly.pdbx_seq_one_letter_code
_entity_poly.pdbx_strand_id
1 'polypeptide(L)'
;MNIKSLLLGSAAALVAVTGARAADVIVPMAEPVEYVRVCDVYGTGFHYIPGTETCMSISGFLRFQYTVNGPIEDSFGNDFLVNNEGDDYTAGFGTEIHLNFDVREETELGTLRAYMTLENNSMSSYGFDGNFDADNAYIQLGGLTMGYLDSLWTEGDGFATDTDLPVGDFEVNRVSYTFAAGGLAASISLEDDVSGDFAPNVVGKLGYSGGFGGFNLYGVYEESVPFGAGGLAGPVLVSPFIPAIPAIGALPAVPAVPGVATFGPNVSEDAFVLKANLSLENLIADDSELKFEGSYAFDPSTYSTIGLFSTSIAPVNNLNTAFGNVPVEWQIGAGYSQSFGKLGVAVAGVYGEVFDTFSVQTVAPFDRIRTGESDFYKLVGNVGYEITNNFDMLAEVSYTNLDIDGRNGFVDNEIDQTAGFLRFQRNF
;
A
#
# COMPACT_ATOMS: atom_id res chain seq x y z
N MET A 1 -47.55 -41.70 40.16
CA MET A 1 -46.30 -42.21 40.75
C MET A 1 -45.27 -41.10 40.58
N ASN A 2 -45.10 -40.24 41.59
CA ASN A 2 -44.09 -40.28 42.67
C ASN A 2 -42.73 -39.75 42.15
N ILE A 3 -42.08 -38.70 42.70
CA ILE A 3 -42.25 -37.99 43.97
C ILE A 3 -41.72 -36.54 43.87
N LYS A 4 -42.32 -35.65 44.67
CA LYS A 4 -41.98 -34.24 44.90
C LYS A 4 -41.04 -34.08 46.11
N SER A 5 -40.22 -33.01 46.08
CA SER A 5 -39.80 -32.11 47.19
C SER A 5 -39.40 -32.70 48.58
N LEU A 6 -38.17 -32.40 49.01
CA LEU A 6 -37.65 -32.36 50.39
C LEU A 6 -36.37 -31.48 50.31
N LEU A 7 -35.98 -30.51 51.15
CA LEU A 7 -36.40 -30.00 52.45
C LEU A 7 -35.82 -28.58 52.61
N LEU A 8 -36.64 -27.63 53.07
CA LEU A 8 -36.18 -26.48 53.85
C LEU A 8 -36.13 -26.90 55.33
N GLY A 9 -35.14 -26.40 56.07
CA GLY A 9 -35.36 -25.96 57.45
C GLY A 9 -34.51 -26.61 58.55
N SER A 10 -33.95 -25.73 59.39
CA SER A 10 -33.48 -25.88 60.78
C SER A 10 -31.96 -25.87 60.95
N ALA A 11 -31.33 -25.18 61.90
CA ALA A 11 -31.67 -24.12 62.84
C ALA A 11 -30.33 -23.72 63.51
N ALA A 12 -30.25 -22.47 63.98
CA ALA A 12 -29.07 -21.85 64.56
C ALA A 12 -28.59 -22.48 65.89
N ALA A 13 -27.29 -22.32 66.19
CA ALA A 13 -26.79 -22.19 67.55
C ALA A 13 -25.50 -21.35 67.59
N LEU A 14 -25.59 -20.18 68.22
CA LEU A 14 -24.51 -19.26 68.58
C LEU A 14 -23.47 -19.95 69.49
N VAL A 15 -22.19 -19.70 69.23
CA VAL A 15 -21.19 -19.54 70.30
C VAL A 15 -20.39 -18.27 70.01
N ALA A 16 -20.61 -17.26 70.85
CA ALA A 16 -19.79 -16.07 70.93
C ALA A 16 -18.47 -16.42 71.64
N VAL A 17 -17.34 -16.09 71.02
CA VAL A 17 -16.10 -15.77 71.74
C VAL A 17 -15.53 -14.49 71.16
N THR A 18 -15.49 -13.48 72.01
CA THR A 18 -14.79 -12.22 71.81
C THR A 18 -13.28 -12.47 71.73
N GLY A 19 -12.67 -12.05 70.64
CA GLY A 19 -11.22 -11.95 70.50
C GLY A 19 -10.89 -10.68 69.73
N ALA A 20 -10.72 -9.58 70.46
CA ALA A 20 -10.15 -8.37 69.90
C ALA A 20 -8.75 -8.68 69.33
N ARG A 21 -8.61 -8.59 68.01
CA ARG A 21 -7.34 -8.39 67.33
C ARG A 21 -7.47 -7.09 66.58
N ALA A 22 -6.87 -6.04 67.14
CA ALA A 22 -6.43 -4.92 66.36
C ALA A 22 -5.44 -5.46 65.32
N ALA A 23 -5.86 -5.47 64.08
CA ALA A 23 -5.03 -5.16 62.94
C ALA A 23 -5.89 -4.21 62.14
N ASP A 24 -5.39 -3.01 61.88
CA ASP A 24 -5.94 -2.15 60.84
C ASP A 24 -6.03 -3.00 59.58
N VAL A 25 -7.24 -3.49 59.29
CA VAL A 25 -7.58 -3.93 57.97
C VAL A 25 -7.64 -2.64 57.19
N ILE A 26 -6.49 -2.27 56.62
CA ILE A 26 -6.47 -1.58 55.34
C ILE A 26 -7.23 -2.55 54.44
N VAL A 27 -8.55 -2.38 54.34
CA VAL A 27 -9.28 -2.88 53.19
C VAL A 27 -8.58 -2.15 52.06
N PRO A 28 -7.81 -2.83 51.18
CA PRO A 28 -7.52 -2.18 49.92
C PRO A 28 -8.90 -1.87 49.38
N MET A 29 -9.24 -0.57 49.31
CA MET A 29 -10.38 -0.14 48.52
C MET A 29 -10.12 -0.84 47.20
N ALA A 30 -10.93 -1.85 46.87
CA ALA A 30 -10.88 -2.43 45.56
C ALA A 30 -11.18 -1.23 44.68
N GLU A 31 -10.14 -0.71 44.04
CA GLU A 31 -10.27 0.31 43.02
C GLU A 31 -11.40 -0.20 42.13
N PRO A 32 -12.45 0.59 41.87
CA PRO A 32 -13.50 0.13 40.98
C PRO A 32 -12.79 -0.30 39.71
N VAL A 33 -12.80 -1.61 39.47
CA VAL A 33 -12.23 -2.17 38.25
C VAL A 33 -13.20 -1.69 37.18
N GLU A 34 -12.91 -0.54 36.60
CA GLU A 34 -13.69 0.00 35.50
C GLU A 34 -13.39 -0.88 34.31
N TYR A 35 -14.14 -1.97 34.20
CA TYR A 35 -14.07 -2.85 33.06
C TYR A 35 -14.36 -2.03 31.82
N VAL A 36 -13.55 -2.26 30.78
CA VAL A 36 -13.78 -1.71 29.46
C VAL A 36 -15.18 -2.14 29.01
N ARG A 37 -16.08 -1.16 28.87
CA ARG A 37 -17.48 -1.40 28.48
C ARG A 37 -17.53 -1.59 26.98
N VAL A 38 -18.39 -2.49 26.50
CA VAL A 38 -18.65 -2.63 25.06
C VAL A 38 -19.39 -1.39 24.57
N CYS A 39 -18.98 -0.85 23.42
CA CYS A 39 -19.68 0.24 22.75
C CYS A 39 -20.49 -0.31 21.57
N ASP A 40 -21.77 -0.60 21.83
CA ASP A 40 -22.67 -1.19 20.83
C ASP A 40 -23.04 -0.22 19.69
N VAL A 41 -22.81 1.09 19.88
CA VAL A 41 -23.16 2.15 18.90
C VAL A 41 -22.43 1.96 17.57
N TYR A 42 -21.14 1.61 17.63
CA TYR A 42 -20.29 1.43 16.44
C TYR A 42 -20.04 -0.04 16.08
N GLY A 43 -20.65 -0.97 16.81
CA GLY A 43 -20.64 -2.40 16.51
C GLY A 43 -19.52 -3.18 17.21
N THR A 44 -19.31 -4.39 16.71
CA THR A 44 -18.36 -5.35 17.29
C THR A 44 -16.92 -4.84 17.25
N GLY A 45 -16.17 -5.05 18.34
CA GLY A 45 -14.78 -4.61 18.45
C GLY A 45 -14.61 -3.21 19.04
N PHE A 46 -15.69 -2.44 19.18
CA PHE A 46 -15.67 -1.14 19.84
C PHE A 46 -15.92 -1.23 21.34
N HIS A 47 -15.18 -0.40 22.06
CA HIS A 47 -15.16 -0.34 23.50
C HIS A 47 -15.12 1.12 23.97
N TYR A 48 -15.84 1.44 25.05
CA TYR A 48 -15.74 2.79 25.62
C TYR A 48 -14.38 3.01 26.27
N ILE A 49 -13.77 4.16 25.98
CA ILE A 49 -12.61 4.64 26.72
C ILE A 49 -13.08 4.95 28.15
N PRO A 50 -12.44 4.38 29.20
CA PRO A 50 -12.85 4.57 30.60
C PRO A 50 -13.04 6.05 30.97
N GLY A 51 -14.12 6.36 31.68
CA GLY A 51 -14.47 7.75 32.04
C GLY A 51 -15.04 8.63 30.92
N THR A 52 -15.30 8.10 29.71
CA THR A 52 -15.83 8.88 28.57
C THR A 52 -17.04 8.20 27.89
N GLU A 53 -17.67 8.90 26.96
CA GLU A 53 -18.66 8.36 26.00
C GLU A 53 -18.04 8.06 24.62
N THR A 54 -16.72 8.23 24.50
CA THR A 54 -15.95 7.99 23.28
C THR A 54 -15.66 6.50 23.15
N CYS A 55 -15.85 5.96 21.94
CA CYS A 55 -15.62 4.56 21.63
C CYS A 55 -14.30 4.39 20.88
N MET A 56 -13.60 3.30 21.14
CA MET A 56 -12.35 2.92 20.49
C MET A 56 -12.38 1.45 20.10
N SER A 57 -11.89 1.12 18.90
CA SER A 57 -11.52 -0.24 18.53
C SER A 57 -10.02 -0.34 18.28
N ILE A 58 -9.45 -1.50 18.62
CA ILE A 58 -8.10 -1.89 18.24
C ILE A 58 -8.24 -3.13 17.36
N SER A 59 -7.66 -3.10 16.17
CA SER A 59 -7.65 -4.23 15.24
C SER A 59 -6.34 -4.25 14.45
N GLY A 60 -6.16 -5.25 13.61
CA GLY A 60 -5.04 -5.27 12.68
C GLY A 60 -4.71 -6.66 12.20
N PHE A 61 -3.46 -6.84 11.78
CA PHE A 61 -2.95 -8.13 11.39
C PHE A 61 -1.47 -8.30 11.72
N LEU A 62 -1.08 -9.57 11.84
CA LEU A 62 0.32 -9.99 11.76
C LEU A 62 0.46 -10.92 10.55
N ARG A 63 1.37 -10.57 9.66
CA ARG A 63 1.64 -11.28 8.43
C ARG A 63 3.07 -11.83 8.45
N PHE A 64 3.23 -13.05 7.94
CA PHE A 64 4.51 -13.64 7.58
C PHE A 64 4.50 -13.92 6.08
N GLN A 65 5.57 -13.55 5.38
CA GLN A 65 5.68 -13.71 3.94
C GLN A 65 7.04 -14.28 3.56
N TYR A 66 7.03 -15.20 2.60
CA TYR A 66 8.21 -15.65 1.86
C TYR A 66 8.11 -15.11 0.45
N THR A 67 9.05 -14.23 0.07
CA THR A 67 9.09 -13.63 -1.26
C THR A 67 10.25 -14.24 -2.05
N VAL A 68 10.04 -14.47 -3.34
CA VAL A 68 11.04 -14.94 -4.30
C VAL A 68 10.98 -14.06 -5.53
N ASN A 69 12.11 -13.44 -5.86
CA ASN A 69 12.26 -12.60 -7.04
C ASN A 69 13.26 -13.29 -7.96
N GLY A 70 12.83 -13.61 -9.18
CA GLY A 70 13.71 -14.01 -10.26
C GLY A 70 14.60 -12.85 -10.72
N PRO A 71 15.46 -13.09 -11.72
CA PRO A 71 16.40 -12.09 -12.18
C PRO A 71 15.65 -10.89 -12.75
N ILE A 72 16.29 -9.73 -12.68
CA ILE A 72 15.91 -8.60 -13.51
C ILE A 72 16.88 -8.66 -14.67
N GLU A 73 16.48 -9.31 -15.76
CA GLU A 73 17.36 -9.62 -16.88
C GLU A 73 17.02 -8.73 -18.08
N ASP A 74 18.05 -8.24 -18.77
CA ASP A 74 17.89 -7.61 -20.07
C ASP A 74 18.12 -8.54 -21.26
N SER A 75 17.73 -8.09 -22.45
CA SER A 75 17.92 -8.83 -23.71
C SER A 75 19.39 -9.13 -24.07
N PHE A 76 20.37 -8.54 -23.38
CA PHE A 76 21.80 -8.80 -23.54
C PHE A 76 22.33 -9.83 -22.53
N GLY A 77 21.48 -10.36 -21.65
CA GLY A 77 21.83 -11.32 -20.60
C GLY A 77 22.53 -10.68 -19.41
N ASN A 78 22.32 -9.37 -19.18
CA ASN A 78 22.74 -8.72 -17.95
C ASN A 78 21.66 -8.91 -16.89
N ASP A 79 22.03 -9.55 -15.78
CA ASP A 79 21.18 -9.63 -14.59
C ASP A 79 21.53 -8.50 -13.61
N PHE A 80 20.52 -7.72 -13.25
CA PHE A 80 20.63 -6.62 -12.31
C PHE A 80 20.24 -7.00 -10.88
N LEU A 81 19.71 -8.21 -10.65
CA LEU A 81 19.30 -8.71 -9.33
C LEU A 81 20.03 -9.99 -8.94
N VAL A 82 21.27 -9.83 -8.48
CA VAL A 82 22.12 -10.94 -8.03
C VAL A 82 22.20 -10.98 -6.50
N ASN A 83 22.11 -12.16 -5.91
CA ASN A 83 22.30 -12.35 -4.46
C ASN A 83 23.80 -12.38 -4.06
N ASN A 84 24.08 -12.53 -2.75
CA ASN A 84 25.46 -12.54 -2.24
C ASN A 84 26.25 -13.79 -2.67
N GLU A 85 25.56 -14.85 -3.05
CA GLU A 85 26.10 -16.12 -3.52
C GLU A 85 26.36 -16.12 -5.04
N GLY A 86 25.85 -15.12 -5.77
CA GLY A 86 25.97 -15.01 -7.22
C GLY A 86 24.87 -15.71 -8.00
N ASP A 87 23.76 -16.10 -7.35
CA ASP A 87 22.60 -16.66 -8.05
C ASP A 87 21.71 -15.55 -8.64
N ASP A 88 21.01 -15.91 -9.70
CA ASP A 88 20.09 -15.10 -10.50
C ASP A 88 18.70 -14.94 -9.85
N TYR A 89 18.64 -15.02 -8.52
CA TYR A 89 17.40 -14.83 -7.76
C TYR A 89 17.68 -14.32 -6.35
N THR A 90 16.69 -13.65 -5.78
CA THR A 90 16.66 -13.32 -4.35
C THR A 90 15.45 -13.95 -3.70
N ALA A 91 15.62 -14.43 -2.46
CA ALA A 91 14.53 -15.02 -1.70
C ALA A 91 14.70 -14.71 -0.22
N GLY A 92 13.59 -14.43 0.46
CA GLY A 92 13.65 -13.99 1.84
C GLY A 92 12.30 -14.09 2.53
N PHE A 93 12.38 -14.20 3.86
CA PHE A 93 11.22 -14.17 4.72
C PHE A 93 11.16 -12.82 5.45
N GLY A 94 9.96 -12.32 5.66
CA GLY A 94 9.75 -11.21 6.57
C GLY A 94 8.36 -11.24 7.19
N THR A 95 8.15 -10.26 8.04
CA THR A 95 6.92 -10.08 8.80
C THR A 95 6.46 -8.66 8.70
N GLU A 96 5.15 -8.48 8.74
CA GLU A 96 4.54 -7.17 8.75
C GLU A 96 3.44 -7.15 9.80
N ILE A 97 3.37 -6.07 10.53
CA ILE A 97 2.35 -5.85 11.55
C ILE A 97 1.67 -4.52 11.28
N HIS A 98 0.35 -4.56 11.27
CA HIS A 98 -0.51 -3.39 11.22
C HIS A 98 -1.33 -3.32 12.50
N LEU A 99 -1.36 -2.15 13.13
CA LEU A 99 -2.17 -1.87 14.31
C LEU A 99 -3.06 -0.67 14.03
N ASN A 100 -4.35 -0.93 13.93
CA ASN A 100 -5.38 0.07 13.66
C ASN A 100 -6.02 0.51 14.96
N PHE A 101 -6.17 1.82 15.13
CA PHE A 101 -6.90 2.44 16.21
C PHE A 101 -7.98 3.34 15.60
N ASP A 102 -9.23 3.02 15.89
CA ASP A 102 -10.38 3.78 15.41
C ASP A 102 -11.15 4.33 16.61
N VAL A 103 -11.17 5.64 16.75
CA VAL A 103 -11.80 6.35 17.86
C VAL A 103 -12.97 7.16 17.33
N ARG A 104 -14.16 6.96 17.89
CA ARG A 104 -15.40 7.59 17.42
C ARG A 104 -16.24 8.13 18.56
N GLU A 105 -16.86 9.28 18.33
CA GLU A 105 -17.88 9.84 19.21
C GLU A 105 -18.97 10.57 18.42
N GLU A 106 -20.19 10.54 18.95
CA GLU A 106 -21.32 11.21 18.31
C GLU A 106 -21.34 12.69 18.73
N THR A 107 -21.48 13.58 17.74
CA THR A 107 -21.56 15.02 17.97
C THR A 107 -22.79 15.60 17.28
N GLU A 108 -23.10 16.87 17.55
CA GLU A 108 -24.18 17.59 16.86
C GLU A 108 -23.95 17.73 15.34
N LEU A 109 -22.70 17.51 14.88
CA LEU A 109 -22.28 17.60 13.49
C LEU A 109 -22.16 16.22 12.81
N GLY A 110 -22.56 15.16 13.51
CA GLY A 110 -22.38 13.76 13.11
C GLY A 110 -21.24 13.08 13.86
N THR A 111 -20.86 11.88 13.43
CA THR A 111 -19.77 11.11 14.01
C THR A 111 -18.43 11.82 13.81
N LEU A 112 -17.75 12.16 14.89
CA LEU A 112 -16.34 12.56 14.89
C LEU A 112 -15.49 11.30 14.99
N ARG A 113 -14.55 11.14 14.05
CA ARG A 113 -13.64 10.00 14.00
C ARG A 113 -12.19 10.47 14.02
N ALA A 114 -11.34 9.79 14.78
CA ALA A 114 -9.90 9.81 14.64
C ALA A 114 -9.43 8.39 14.34
N TYR A 115 -8.61 8.24 13.30
CA TYR A 115 -8.11 6.94 12.88
C TYR A 115 -6.59 6.99 12.73
N MET A 116 -5.91 5.94 13.17
CA MET A 116 -4.50 5.75 12.91
C MET A 116 -4.15 4.29 12.63
N THR A 117 -3.19 4.08 11.74
CA THR A 117 -2.54 2.79 11.48
C THR A 117 -1.07 2.92 11.78
N LEU A 118 -0.56 2.05 12.67
CA LEU A 118 0.86 1.88 12.89
C LEU A 118 1.33 0.63 12.17
N GLU A 119 2.31 0.79 11.29
CA GLU A 119 2.90 -0.30 10.52
C GLU A 119 4.35 -0.54 10.95
N ASN A 120 4.76 -1.80 10.94
CA ASN A 120 6.16 -2.18 10.83
C ASN A 120 6.32 -3.28 9.79
N ASN A 121 7.25 -3.09 8.85
CA ASN A 121 7.59 -4.06 7.82
C ASN A 121 9.06 -4.49 7.94
N SER A 122 9.30 -5.75 8.30
CA SER A 122 10.66 -6.28 8.45
C SER A 122 11.27 -6.76 7.13
N MET A 123 10.48 -6.91 6.06
CA MET A 123 11.00 -7.28 4.74
C MET A 123 11.95 -6.21 4.19
N SER A 124 11.66 -4.93 4.44
CA SER A 124 12.50 -3.79 4.06
C SER A 124 13.71 -3.57 4.98
N SER A 125 13.81 -4.32 6.09
CA SER A 125 14.76 -4.05 7.18
C SER A 125 16.02 -4.93 7.15
N TYR A 126 16.19 -5.85 6.19
CA TYR A 126 17.44 -6.59 5.91
C TYR A 126 18.20 -7.17 7.13
N GLY A 127 17.47 -7.67 8.14
CA GLY A 127 18.07 -8.24 9.36
C GLY A 127 18.31 -7.24 10.50
N PHE A 128 17.78 -6.02 10.39
CA PHE A 128 17.72 -5.01 11.45
C PHE A 128 16.30 -4.89 12.03
N ASP A 129 16.20 -4.28 13.20
CA ASP A 129 14.91 -3.90 13.79
C ASP A 129 14.26 -2.82 12.90
N GLY A 130 13.06 -3.09 12.39
CA GLY A 130 12.33 -2.12 11.59
C GLY A 130 11.70 -1.00 12.43
N ASN A 131 11.45 0.15 11.81
CA ASN A 131 10.72 1.25 12.41
C ASN A 131 9.21 0.97 12.47
N PHE A 132 8.55 1.54 13.47
CA PHE A 132 7.09 1.69 13.43
C PHE A 132 6.78 3.08 12.90
N ASP A 133 6.05 3.12 11.79
CA ASP A 133 5.65 4.35 11.12
C ASP A 133 4.12 4.48 11.12
N ALA A 134 3.63 5.71 11.05
CA ALA A 134 2.20 5.97 10.90
C ALA A 134 1.87 5.94 9.41
N ASP A 135 1.20 4.88 8.99
CA ASP A 135 0.74 4.69 7.62
C ASP A 135 -0.50 5.57 7.34
N ASN A 136 -1.43 5.57 8.29
CA ASN A 136 -2.60 6.42 8.29
C ASN A 136 -2.71 7.18 9.62
N ALA A 137 -3.10 8.46 9.59
CA ALA A 137 -3.32 9.30 10.77
C ALA A 137 -4.21 10.52 10.42
N TYR A 138 -5.52 10.41 10.63
CA TYR A 138 -6.47 11.44 10.20
C TYR A 138 -7.68 11.62 11.14
N ILE A 139 -8.37 12.75 10.94
CA ILE A 139 -9.61 13.13 11.62
C ILE A 139 -10.72 13.27 10.56
N GLN A 140 -11.93 12.78 10.87
CA GLN A 140 -13.11 12.93 10.01
C GLN A 140 -14.32 13.48 10.77
N LEU A 141 -15.07 14.36 10.11
CA LEU A 141 -16.35 14.87 10.61
C LEU A 141 -17.24 15.33 9.45
N GLY A 142 -18.45 14.78 9.33
CA GLY A 142 -19.48 15.30 8.41
C GLY A 142 -19.04 15.36 6.93
N GLY A 143 -18.21 14.42 6.48
CA GLY A 143 -17.66 14.35 5.12
C GLY A 143 -16.30 15.05 4.94
N LEU A 144 -15.88 15.89 5.90
CA LEU A 144 -14.53 16.46 5.93
C LEU A 144 -13.55 15.41 6.48
N THR A 145 -12.40 15.26 5.83
CA THR A 145 -11.27 14.44 6.28
C THR A 145 -10.00 15.29 6.25
N MET A 146 -9.17 15.20 7.27
CA MET A 146 -7.88 15.91 7.33
C MET A 146 -6.82 15.08 8.05
N GLY A 147 -5.62 15.00 7.49
CA GLY A 147 -4.49 14.28 8.07
C GLY A 147 -3.62 13.61 7.02
N TYR A 148 -2.83 12.64 7.46
CA TYR A 148 -1.96 11.81 6.62
C TYR A 148 -2.66 10.49 6.30
N LEU A 149 -2.79 10.16 5.03
CA LEU A 149 -3.46 8.96 4.51
C LEU A 149 -3.29 8.91 2.99
N ASP A 150 -3.65 7.80 2.36
CA ASP A 150 -3.64 7.60 0.91
C ASP A 150 -4.20 8.81 0.17
N SER A 151 -3.61 9.19 -0.97
CA SER A 151 -4.16 10.22 -1.83
C SER A 151 -5.62 9.94 -2.21
N LEU A 152 -6.43 10.98 -2.42
CA LEU A 152 -7.78 10.78 -2.98
C LEU A 152 -7.73 10.09 -4.36
N TRP A 153 -6.58 10.20 -5.03
CA TRP A 153 -6.30 9.59 -6.30
C TRP A 153 -6.40 8.07 -6.27
N THR A 154 -5.96 7.41 -5.20
CA THR A 154 -5.91 5.94 -5.12
C THR A 154 -7.09 5.32 -4.39
N GLU A 155 -7.96 6.11 -3.77
CA GLU A 155 -9.14 5.54 -3.13
C GLU A 155 -10.06 4.79 -4.12
N GLY A 156 -10.13 3.47 -3.97
CA GLY A 156 -10.99 2.59 -4.76
C GLY A 156 -10.44 2.20 -6.13
N ASP A 157 -9.14 2.39 -6.36
CA ASP A 157 -8.43 1.93 -7.56
C ASP A 157 -7.89 0.50 -7.40
N GLY A 158 -6.98 0.10 -8.28
CA GLY A 158 -6.30 -1.20 -8.20
C GLY A 158 -7.18 -2.40 -8.54
N PHE A 159 -6.62 -3.60 -8.45
CA PHE A 159 -7.30 -4.86 -8.73
C PHE A 159 -7.28 -5.78 -7.49
N ALA A 160 -7.99 -6.90 -7.54
CA ALA A 160 -8.00 -7.88 -6.43
C ALA A 160 -6.70 -8.70 -6.29
N THR A 161 -5.58 -8.14 -6.75
CA THR A 161 -4.22 -8.67 -6.60
C THR A 161 -3.47 -7.86 -5.54
N ASP A 162 -2.48 -8.48 -4.90
CA ASP A 162 -1.70 -7.82 -3.85
C ASP A 162 -0.52 -7.02 -4.42
N THR A 163 0.09 -7.51 -5.49
CA THR A 163 0.99 -6.68 -6.30
C THR A 163 0.16 -5.54 -6.84
N ASP A 164 0.56 -4.35 -6.41
CA ASP A 164 -0.10 -3.11 -6.75
C ASP A 164 0.11 -2.80 -8.25
N LEU A 165 -1.00 -2.45 -8.91
CA LEU A 165 -1.10 -2.09 -10.33
C LEU A 165 -1.80 -0.73 -10.65
N PRO A 166 -2.34 0.06 -9.71
CA PRO A 166 -2.68 1.44 -9.98
C PRO A 166 -1.41 2.29 -10.18
N VAL A 167 -1.64 3.51 -10.67
CA VAL A 167 -0.59 4.52 -10.76
C VAL A 167 -0.69 5.53 -9.62
N GLY A 168 0.47 6.00 -9.16
CA GLY A 168 0.56 7.08 -8.18
C GLY A 168 0.06 6.68 -6.80
N ASP A 169 0.44 5.49 -6.33
CA ASP A 169 0.13 5.02 -4.98
C ASP A 169 1.12 5.59 -3.96
N PHE A 170 0.59 6.44 -3.08
CA PHE A 170 1.31 7.08 -1.98
C PHE A 170 0.33 7.74 -1.00
N GLU A 171 0.79 7.91 0.23
CA GLU A 171 0.09 8.68 1.26
C GLU A 171 0.57 10.13 1.28
N VAL A 172 -0.32 11.01 1.71
CA VAL A 172 -0.08 12.45 1.68
C VAL A 172 -0.83 13.15 2.80
N ASN A 173 -0.28 14.27 3.28
CA ASN A 173 -1.08 15.17 4.12
C ASN A 173 -2.12 15.86 3.25
N ARG A 174 -3.40 15.62 3.52
CA ARG A 174 -4.49 16.20 2.74
C ARG A 174 -5.63 16.71 3.60
N VAL A 175 -6.39 17.63 3.01
CA VAL A 175 -7.72 18.02 3.48
C VAL A 175 -8.71 17.77 2.35
N SER A 176 -9.66 16.86 2.59
CA SER A 176 -10.65 16.47 1.59
C SER A 176 -12.07 16.60 2.12
N TYR A 177 -13.01 16.83 1.21
CA TYR A 177 -14.44 16.81 1.51
C TYR A 177 -15.15 15.88 0.55
N THR A 178 -15.94 14.96 1.08
CA THR A 178 -16.77 14.03 0.32
C THR A 178 -18.24 14.27 0.60
N PHE A 179 -19.00 14.54 -0.46
CA PHE A 179 -20.45 14.53 -0.45
C PHE A 179 -20.95 13.22 -1.08
N ALA A 180 -21.85 12.51 -0.40
CA ALA A 180 -22.45 11.28 -0.92
C ALA A 180 -23.99 11.32 -0.83
N ALA A 181 -24.67 10.97 -1.92
CA ALA A 181 -26.13 10.90 -1.98
C ALA A 181 -26.60 9.94 -3.09
N GLY A 182 -27.50 9.01 -2.75
CA GLY A 182 -28.18 8.16 -3.73
C GLY A 182 -27.26 7.29 -4.60
N GLY A 183 -26.14 6.81 -4.04
CA GLY A 183 -25.13 6.02 -4.74
C GLY A 183 -24.05 6.85 -5.43
N LEU A 184 -24.28 8.16 -5.62
CA LEU A 184 -23.25 9.09 -6.13
C LEU A 184 -22.39 9.62 -4.99
N ALA A 185 -21.10 9.76 -5.23
CA ALA A 185 -20.15 10.45 -4.37
C ALA A 185 -19.34 11.46 -5.18
N ALA A 186 -19.10 12.64 -4.62
CA ALA A 186 -18.23 13.66 -5.18
C ALA A 186 -17.26 14.12 -4.09
N SER A 187 -15.97 14.07 -4.41
CA SER A 187 -14.90 14.38 -3.49
C SER A 187 -13.94 15.38 -4.12
N ILE A 188 -13.41 16.28 -3.29
CA ILE A 188 -12.31 17.18 -3.63
C ILE A 188 -11.29 17.13 -2.51
N SER A 189 -10.01 17.12 -2.87
CA SER A 189 -8.86 17.03 -1.96
C SER A 189 -7.84 18.11 -2.31
N LEU A 190 -7.28 18.72 -1.27
CA LEU A 190 -6.08 19.55 -1.35
C LEU A 190 -4.96 18.77 -0.67
N GLU A 191 -3.89 18.47 -1.41
CA GLU A 191 -2.83 17.55 -1.00
C GLU A 191 -1.48 18.27 -0.97
N ASP A 192 -0.73 18.07 0.12
CA ASP A 192 0.59 18.66 0.34
C ASP A 192 1.63 17.96 -0.54
N ASP A 193 2.31 18.73 -1.39
CA ASP A 193 3.36 18.25 -2.29
C ASP A 193 4.75 18.28 -1.63
N VAL A 194 4.84 18.71 -0.36
CA VAL A 194 6.06 18.83 0.43
C VAL A 194 7.07 19.81 -0.20
N SER A 195 6.65 20.66 -1.13
CA SER A 195 7.48 21.72 -1.73
C SER A 195 7.82 22.83 -0.71
N GLY A 196 7.01 22.93 0.34
CA GLY A 196 7.10 23.96 1.37
C GLY A 196 6.53 25.31 0.94
N ASP A 197 5.83 25.36 -0.19
CA ASP A 197 5.04 26.53 -0.57
C ASP A 197 3.57 26.41 -0.09
N PHE A 198 2.70 27.30 -0.58
CA PHE A 198 1.30 27.36 -0.14
C PHE A 198 0.33 26.65 -1.10
N ALA A 199 0.75 26.37 -2.34
CA ALA A 199 -0.11 25.80 -3.36
C ALA A 199 -0.20 24.28 -3.15
N PRO A 200 -1.39 23.72 -2.87
CA PRO A 200 -1.55 22.28 -2.81
C PRO A 200 -1.81 21.70 -4.21
N ASN A 201 -1.53 20.41 -4.35
CA ASN A 201 -2.10 19.61 -5.43
C ASN A 201 -3.61 19.47 -5.24
N VAL A 202 -4.36 19.45 -6.34
CA VAL A 202 -5.83 19.37 -6.30
C VAL A 202 -6.30 18.09 -6.96
N VAL A 203 -6.96 17.25 -6.17
CA VAL A 203 -7.54 15.99 -6.65
C VAL A 203 -9.05 16.05 -6.58
N GLY A 204 -9.71 15.68 -7.67
CA GLY A 204 -11.16 15.51 -7.75
C GLY A 204 -11.54 14.07 -8.05
N LYS A 205 -12.60 13.58 -7.40
CA LYS A 205 -13.16 12.25 -7.64
C LYS A 205 -14.68 12.31 -7.76
N LEU A 206 -15.22 11.64 -8.76
CA LEU A 206 -16.65 11.35 -8.91
C LEU A 206 -16.85 9.84 -8.93
N GLY A 207 -17.66 9.32 -8.02
CA GLY A 207 -17.95 7.91 -7.89
C GLY A 207 -19.45 7.61 -8.00
N TYR A 208 -19.77 6.43 -8.50
CA TYR A 208 -21.11 5.85 -8.42
C TYR A 208 -21.02 4.39 -7.98
N SER A 209 -21.86 3.99 -7.03
CA SER A 209 -22.07 2.61 -6.62
C SER A 209 -23.55 2.24 -6.73
N GLY A 210 -23.82 1.09 -7.34
CA GLY A 210 -25.16 0.56 -7.58
C GLY A 210 -25.17 -0.96 -7.67
N GLY A 211 -26.32 -1.55 -8.02
CA GLY A 211 -26.49 -3.01 -7.99
C GLY A 211 -25.67 -3.81 -9.01
N PHE A 212 -24.98 -3.15 -9.96
CA PHE A 212 -24.10 -3.80 -10.92
C PHE A 212 -22.61 -3.76 -10.51
N GLY A 213 -22.28 -3.09 -9.41
CA GLY A 213 -20.92 -2.63 -9.10
C GLY A 213 -20.85 -1.09 -9.11
N GLY A 214 -19.85 -0.51 -9.74
CA GLY A 214 -19.66 0.94 -9.70
C GLY A 214 -18.61 1.46 -10.66
N PHE A 215 -18.42 2.78 -10.67
CA PHE A 215 -17.32 3.42 -11.41
C PHE A 215 -16.78 4.60 -10.62
N ASN A 216 -15.53 4.97 -10.90
CA ASN A 216 -14.92 6.21 -10.42
C ASN A 216 -14.25 6.94 -11.58
N LEU A 217 -14.28 8.27 -11.52
CA LEU A 217 -13.57 9.19 -12.40
C LEU A 217 -12.72 10.10 -11.52
N TYR A 218 -11.47 10.26 -11.87
CA TYR A 218 -10.50 11.05 -11.12
C TYR A 218 -9.83 12.06 -12.04
N GLY A 219 -9.47 13.20 -11.47
CA GLY A 219 -8.63 14.19 -12.12
C GLY A 219 -7.72 14.87 -11.11
N VAL A 220 -6.46 15.06 -11.48
CA VAL A 220 -5.45 15.74 -10.66
C VAL A 220 -4.88 16.91 -11.41
N TYR A 221 -4.78 18.04 -10.73
CA TYR A 221 -3.85 19.10 -11.09
C TYR A 221 -2.71 19.09 -10.08
N GLU A 222 -1.52 18.74 -10.54
CA GLU A 222 -0.28 18.81 -9.78
C GLU A 222 0.39 20.14 -10.09
N GLU A 223 0.56 20.97 -9.08
CA GLU A 223 0.95 22.37 -9.26
C GLU A 223 2.45 22.50 -9.53
N SER A 224 3.25 21.64 -8.89
CA SER A 224 4.66 21.47 -9.16
C SER A 224 5.03 20.00 -9.25
N VAL A 225 5.81 19.64 -10.27
CA VAL A 225 6.34 18.27 -10.41
C VAL A 225 7.76 18.22 -9.83
N PRO A 226 7.99 17.56 -8.68
CA PRO A 226 9.33 17.46 -8.12
C PRO A 226 10.24 16.57 -8.99
N PHE A 227 11.43 17.07 -9.34
CA PHE A 227 12.48 16.28 -10.01
C PHE A 227 13.56 15.84 -9.01
N GLY A 228 13.80 14.54 -8.90
CA GLY A 228 14.89 13.97 -8.08
C GLY A 228 14.41 13.18 -6.85
N ALA A 229 15.28 13.05 -5.84
CA ALA A 229 15.00 12.24 -4.66
C ALA A 229 13.84 12.82 -3.84
N GLY A 230 12.66 12.20 -3.96
CA GLY A 230 11.38 12.68 -3.43
C GLY A 230 10.34 13.05 -4.49
N GLY A 231 10.62 12.87 -5.78
CA GLY A 231 9.70 13.07 -6.90
C GLY A 231 9.97 12.08 -8.04
N LEU A 232 9.76 12.50 -9.30
CA LEU A 232 10.05 11.71 -10.50
C LEU A 232 11.57 11.47 -10.64
N ALA A 233 12.10 10.48 -9.93
CA ALA A 233 13.43 9.96 -10.10
C ALA A 233 13.37 8.74 -11.01
N GLY A 234 13.80 8.87 -12.25
CA GLY A 234 13.95 7.71 -13.12
C GLY A 234 15.11 6.81 -12.68
N PRO A 235 15.19 5.60 -13.23
CA PRO A 235 16.17 4.59 -12.83
C PRO A 235 17.61 5.11 -12.97
N VAL A 236 18.44 4.95 -11.93
CA VAL A 236 19.88 5.20 -12.03
C VAL A 236 20.58 3.97 -12.60
N LEU A 237 20.66 3.87 -13.94
CA LEU A 237 21.43 2.79 -14.58
C LEU A 237 22.91 3.20 -14.68
N VAL A 238 23.77 2.44 -14.01
CA VAL A 238 25.22 2.55 -14.15
C VAL A 238 25.61 1.91 -15.49
N SER A 239 25.60 2.73 -16.55
CA SER A 239 25.79 2.38 -17.97
C SER A 239 26.65 1.15 -18.30
N PRO A 240 26.05 0.09 -18.91
CA PRO A 240 26.65 -0.67 -20.02
C PRO A 240 26.07 -0.30 -21.40
N PHE A 241 25.14 0.67 -21.49
CA PHE A 241 24.45 1.08 -22.73
C PHE A 241 25.31 1.84 -23.76
N ILE A 242 26.61 1.97 -23.51
CA ILE A 242 27.59 2.49 -24.48
C ILE A 242 28.34 1.28 -25.06
N PRO A 243 28.44 1.12 -26.40
CA PRO A 243 29.12 -0.03 -26.98
C PRO A 243 30.57 -0.13 -26.49
N ALA A 244 30.86 -1.23 -25.81
CA ALA A 244 32.16 -1.76 -25.40
C ALA A 244 33.01 -0.90 -24.43
N ILE A 245 32.81 -1.10 -23.12
CA ILE A 245 33.92 -1.09 -22.16
C ILE A 245 34.08 -2.54 -21.63
N PRO A 246 35.27 -3.15 -21.67
CA PRO A 246 35.45 -4.55 -21.28
C PRO A 246 35.08 -4.74 -19.81
N ALA A 247 34.35 -5.83 -19.53
CA ALA A 247 33.90 -6.26 -18.21
C ALA A 247 34.94 -6.00 -17.09
N ILE A 248 34.59 -5.10 -16.16
CA ILE A 248 35.29 -4.97 -14.89
C ILE A 248 34.62 -5.93 -13.92
N GLY A 249 35.29 -7.06 -13.67
CA GLY A 249 34.84 -8.05 -12.71
C GLY A 249 34.69 -7.48 -11.30
N ALA A 250 33.68 -7.99 -10.59
CA ALA A 250 33.49 -7.94 -9.14
C ALA A 250 33.85 -6.61 -8.46
N LEU A 251 32.86 -5.72 -8.27
CA LEU A 251 33.03 -4.52 -7.45
C LEU A 251 32.55 -4.79 -6.01
N PRO A 252 33.46 -4.85 -5.01
CA PRO A 252 33.11 -4.59 -3.62
C PRO A 252 33.04 -3.06 -3.41
N ALA A 253 31.98 -2.60 -2.71
CA ALA A 253 31.80 -1.26 -2.15
C ALA A 253 32.40 -0.08 -2.94
N VAL A 254 31.63 0.48 -3.86
CA VAL A 254 32.03 1.61 -4.71
C VAL A 254 31.78 2.95 -4.01
N PRO A 255 32.82 3.76 -3.68
CA PRO A 255 32.65 5.16 -3.35
C PRO A 255 32.57 5.97 -4.66
N ALA A 256 31.45 6.67 -4.88
CA ALA A 256 31.20 7.70 -5.91
C ALA A 256 32.00 7.57 -7.23
N VAL A 257 31.43 6.87 -8.20
CA VAL A 257 31.96 6.78 -9.58
C VAL A 257 31.76 8.11 -10.32
N PRO A 258 32.79 8.67 -10.98
CA PRO A 258 32.60 9.71 -11.99
C PRO A 258 31.93 9.11 -13.24
N GLY A 259 30.69 9.52 -13.57
CA GLY A 259 29.97 9.07 -14.78
C GLY A 259 28.60 8.43 -14.56
N VAL A 260 27.90 8.76 -13.46
CA VAL A 260 26.54 8.30 -13.22
C VAL A 260 25.59 8.97 -14.20
N ALA A 261 24.88 8.19 -15.01
CA ALA A 261 23.76 8.66 -15.81
C ALA A 261 22.49 8.53 -14.96
N THR A 262 21.85 9.66 -14.67
CA THR A 262 20.49 9.67 -14.11
C THR A 262 19.50 9.69 -15.26
N PHE A 263 18.54 8.77 -15.26
CA PHE A 263 17.45 8.78 -16.21
C PHE A 263 16.27 9.54 -15.60
N GLY A 264 15.56 10.32 -16.40
CA GLY A 264 14.34 10.98 -15.94
C GLY A 264 13.61 11.64 -17.09
N PRO A 265 12.30 11.90 -16.94
CA PRO A 265 11.52 12.56 -17.97
C PRO A 265 11.88 14.05 -18.08
N ASN A 266 11.41 14.68 -19.15
CA ASN A 266 11.41 16.14 -19.22
C ASN A 266 10.18 16.66 -18.46
N VAL A 267 10.38 17.28 -17.31
CA VAL A 267 9.27 17.77 -16.47
C VAL A 267 8.84 19.17 -16.90
N SER A 268 7.54 19.38 -17.00
CA SER A 268 6.89 20.69 -16.99
C SER A 268 6.88 21.26 -15.56
N GLU A 269 6.47 22.53 -15.41
CA GLU A 269 6.27 23.11 -14.08
C GLU A 269 5.06 22.46 -13.41
N ASP A 270 3.93 22.32 -14.12
CA ASP A 270 2.68 21.71 -13.66
C ASP A 270 2.32 20.43 -14.44
N ALA A 271 1.44 19.58 -13.90
CA ALA A 271 0.94 18.41 -14.62
C ALA A 271 -0.55 18.16 -14.38
N PHE A 272 -1.19 17.52 -15.37
CA PHE A 272 -2.58 17.09 -15.28
C PHE A 272 -2.69 15.59 -15.57
N VAL A 273 -3.45 14.88 -14.74
CA VAL A 273 -3.65 13.43 -14.86
C VAL A 273 -5.12 13.08 -14.73
N LEU A 274 -5.58 12.14 -15.55
CA LEU A 274 -6.93 11.59 -15.53
C LEU A 274 -6.88 10.08 -15.27
N LYS A 275 -7.81 9.57 -14.48
CA LYS A 275 -8.00 8.12 -14.25
C LYS A 275 -9.48 7.79 -14.23
N ALA A 276 -9.82 6.60 -14.69
CA ALA A 276 -11.17 6.07 -14.60
C ALA A 276 -11.13 4.58 -14.31
N ASN A 277 -12.05 4.10 -13.48
CA ASN A 277 -12.27 2.68 -13.29
C ASN A 277 -13.76 2.31 -13.35
N LEU A 278 -14.01 1.05 -13.70
CA LEU A 278 -15.32 0.42 -13.77
C LEU A 278 -15.21 -0.95 -13.10
N SER A 279 -16.02 -1.18 -12.08
CA SER A 279 -16.18 -2.48 -11.42
C SER A 279 -17.56 -3.05 -11.75
N LEU A 280 -17.56 -4.29 -12.22
CA LEU A 280 -18.76 -5.07 -12.55
C LEU A 280 -18.81 -6.28 -11.64
N GLU A 281 -19.67 -6.20 -10.63
CA GLU A 281 -19.86 -7.27 -9.66
C GLU A 281 -20.88 -8.29 -10.16
N ASN A 282 -20.63 -9.56 -9.87
CA ASN A 282 -21.52 -10.68 -10.17
C ASN A 282 -21.93 -10.77 -11.66
N LEU A 283 -21.08 -10.27 -12.56
CA LEU A 283 -21.37 -10.23 -14.00
C LEU A 283 -21.28 -11.61 -14.64
N ILE A 284 -20.22 -12.36 -14.30
CA ILE A 284 -19.91 -13.67 -14.90
C ILE A 284 -20.42 -14.81 -14.00
N ALA A 285 -20.22 -14.69 -12.68
CA ALA A 285 -20.71 -15.62 -11.67
C ALA A 285 -20.92 -14.89 -10.33
N ASP A 286 -21.66 -15.52 -9.41
CA ASP A 286 -21.82 -14.99 -8.05
C ASP A 286 -20.44 -14.91 -7.34
N ASP A 287 -20.27 -13.91 -6.48
CA ASP A 287 -19.02 -13.62 -5.76
C ASP A 287 -17.82 -13.40 -6.69
N SER A 288 -18.06 -12.71 -7.81
CA SER A 288 -17.03 -12.29 -8.77
C SER A 288 -17.02 -10.78 -9.00
N GLU A 289 -15.87 -10.28 -9.42
CA GLU A 289 -15.70 -8.91 -9.87
C GLU A 289 -14.88 -8.91 -11.17
N LEU A 290 -15.37 -8.19 -12.17
CA LEU A 290 -14.60 -7.81 -13.34
C LEU A 290 -14.35 -6.30 -13.28
N LYS A 291 -13.09 -5.90 -13.13
CA LYS A 291 -12.70 -4.49 -13.00
C LYS A 291 -11.81 -4.06 -14.16
N PHE A 292 -12.04 -2.85 -14.65
CA PHE A 292 -11.21 -2.18 -15.65
C PHE A 292 -10.71 -0.86 -15.06
N GLU A 293 -9.47 -0.51 -15.36
CA GLU A 293 -8.89 0.76 -14.97
C GLU A 293 -8.01 1.31 -16.09
N GLY A 294 -7.97 2.63 -16.23
CA GLY A 294 -7.01 3.28 -17.09
C GLY A 294 -6.72 4.70 -16.67
N SER A 295 -5.53 5.17 -16.98
CA SER A 295 -5.06 6.52 -16.71
C SER A 295 -4.36 7.14 -17.91
N TYR A 296 -4.34 8.46 -17.94
CA TYR A 296 -3.59 9.25 -18.91
C TYR A 296 -3.05 10.51 -18.22
N ALA A 297 -1.74 10.71 -18.30
CA ALA A 297 -1.03 11.88 -17.85
C ALA A 297 -0.65 12.73 -19.07
N PHE A 298 -0.94 14.02 -19.02
CA PHE A 298 -0.61 14.95 -20.11
C PHE A 298 0.86 15.36 -20.05
N ASP A 299 1.42 15.37 -18.84
CA ASP A 299 2.81 15.64 -18.53
C ASP A 299 3.25 14.69 -17.41
N PRO A 300 4.56 14.42 -17.25
CA PRO A 300 5.05 13.57 -16.18
C PRO A 300 4.57 14.05 -14.81
N SER A 301 4.00 13.16 -14.00
CA SER A 301 3.35 13.50 -12.73
C SER A 301 3.64 12.44 -11.67
N THR A 302 3.76 12.85 -10.39
CA THR A 302 3.89 11.90 -9.26
C THR A 302 2.67 11.00 -9.11
N TYR A 303 1.48 11.49 -9.49
CA TYR A 303 0.22 10.76 -9.55
C TYR A 303 0.13 9.75 -10.70
N SER A 304 1.10 9.76 -11.62
CA SER A 304 1.17 8.81 -12.73
C SER A 304 2.50 8.09 -12.74
N THR A 305 2.74 7.27 -11.71
CA THR A 305 3.95 6.43 -11.62
C THR A 305 3.59 4.99 -11.23
N ILE A 306 4.37 4.00 -11.68
CA ILE A 306 4.13 2.59 -11.34
C ILE A 306 5.44 1.85 -10.99
N GLY A 307 5.38 0.99 -9.98
CA GLY A 307 6.47 0.07 -9.63
C GLY A 307 6.45 -1.19 -10.50
N LEU A 308 7.45 -1.32 -11.39
CA LEU A 308 7.51 -2.45 -12.33
C LEU A 308 8.18 -3.70 -11.75
N PHE A 309 9.30 -3.53 -11.04
CA PHE A 309 10.16 -4.63 -10.61
C PHE A 309 10.17 -4.78 -9.09
N SER A 310 10.31 -6.02 -8.62
CA SER A 310 10.48 -6.34 -7.20
C SER A 310 11.96 -6.50 -6.83
N THR A 311 12.39 -5.66 -5.91
CA THR A 311 13.77 -5.59 -5.40
C THR A 311 13.85 -5.75 -3.87
N SER A 312 12.71 -6.05 -3.23
CA SER A 312 12.47 -5.95 -1.77
C SER A 312 13.25 -6.93 -0.87
N ILE A 313 14.30 -7.58 -1.38
CA ILE A 313 15.20 -8.51 -0.65
C ILE A 313 16.66 -8.37 -1.11
N ALA A 314 16.99 -7.39 -1.97
CA ALA A 314 18.35 -7.22 -2.45
C ALA A 314 19.31 -6.68 -1.36
N PRO A 315 20.45 -7.34 -1.07
CA PRO A 315 21.44 -6.87 -0.10
C PRO A 315 22.16 -5.55 -0.48
N VAL A 316 21.83 -4.98 -1.64
CA VAL A 316 22.41 -3.76 -2.20
C VAL A 316 21.36 -2.65 -2.27
N ASN A 317 21.51 -1.67 -1.37
CA ASN A 317 20.66 -0.47 -1.24
C ASN A 317 20.53 0.39 -2.52
N ASN A 318 21.25 0.08 -3.59
CA ASN A 318 21.29 0.86 -4.84
C ASN A 318 20.36 0.33 -5.94
N LEU A 319 19.74 -0.85 -5.78
CA LEU A 319 18.82 -1.39 -6.79
C LEU A 319 17.42 -0.74 -6.72
N ASN A 320 16.94 -0.39 -5.52
CA ASN A 320 15.70 0.38 -5.36
C ASN A 320 15.77 1.76 -6.06
N THR A 321 16.96 2.37 -6.13
CA THR A 321 17.18 3.61 -6.89
C THR A 321 17.33 3.39 -8.40
N ALA A 322 17.57 2.15 -8.84
CA ALA A 322 17.77 1.78 -10.24
C ALA A 322 16.52 1.17 -10.89
N PHE A 323 15.53 0.71 -10.12
CA PHE A 323 14.28 0.10 -10.60
C PHE A 323 13.05 0.56 -9.80
N GLY A 324 13.05 1.81 -9.34
CA GLY A 324 11.91 2.43 -8.67
C GLY A 324 10.72 2.69 -9.60
N ASN A 325 9.75 3.49 -9.13
CA ASN A 325 8.56 3.80 -9.92
C ASN A 325 8.93 4.55 -11.21
N VAL A 326 8.33 4.15 -12.33
CA VAL A 326 8.51 4.80 -13.64
C VAL A 326 7.32 5.73 -13.94
N PRO A 327 7.55 6.90 -14.57
CA PRO A 327 6.48 7.82 -14.93
C PRO A 327 5.67 7.29 -16.12
N VAL A 328 4.40 7.05 -15.93
CA VAL A 328 3.48 6.46 -16.92
C VAL A 328 2.75 7.57 -17.66
N GLU A 329 2.86 7.60 -19.00
CA GLU A 329 2.05 8.49 -19.83
C GLU A 329 0.62 7.98 -19.89
N TRP A 330 0.43 6.69 -20.15
CA TRP A 330 -0.88 6.06 -20.09
C TRP A 330 -0.78 4.60 -19.72
N GLN A 331 -1.82 4.09 -19.05
CA GLN A 331 -1.98 2.66 -18.87
C GLN A 331 -3.45 2.25 -18.97
N ILE A 332 -3.66 1.00 -19.34
CA ILE A 332 -4.95 0.33 -19.25
C ILE A 332 -4.77 -1.06 -18.65
N GLY A 333 -5.69 -1.45 -17.78
CA GLY A 333 -5.68 -2.75 -17.15
C GLY A 333 -7.06 -3.33 -16.95
N ALA A 334 -7.06 -4.64 -16.72
CA ALA A 334 -8.24 -5.37 -16.33
C ALA A 334 -7.89 -6.44 -15.30
N GLY A 335 -8.80 -6.67 -14.37
CA GLY A 335 -8.70 -7.71 -13.36
C GLY A 335 -10.00 -8.48 -13.22
N TYR A 336 -9.89 -9.78 -12.94
CA TYR A 336 -11.01 -10.64 -12.59
C TYR A 336 -10.73 -11.36 -11.29
N SER A 337 -11.69 -11.33 -10.37
CA SER A 337 -11.66 -12.08 -9.12
C SER A 337 -12.87 -12.98 -8.99
N GLN A 338 -12.68 -14.12 -8.33
CA GLN A 338 -13.74 -15.08 -8.07
C GLN A 338 -13.50 -15.78 -6.74
N SER A 339 -14.56 -15.85 -5.93
CA SER A 339 -14.57 -16.64 -4.72
C SER A 339 -15.32 -17.96 -4.90
N PHE A 340 -14.82 -19.01 -4.24
CA PHE A 340 -15.37 -20.36 -4.18
C PHE A 340 -15.41 -20.81 -2.72
N GLY A 341 -16.29 -20.19 -1.93
CA GLY A 341 -16.31 -20.38 -0.48
C GLY A 341 -15.02 -19.86 0.16
N LYS A 342 -14.20 -20.76 0.70
CA LYS A 342 -12.92 -20.41 1.35
C LYS A 342 -11.75 -20.16 0.39
N LEU A 343 -11.90 -20.53 -0.87
CA LEU A 343 -10.87 -20.37 -1.90
C LEU A 343 -11.20 -19.12 -2.73
N GLY A 344 -10.22 -18.24 -2.92
CA GLY A 344 -10.32 -17.09 -3.83
C GLY A 344 -9.23 -17.16 -4.89
N VAL A 345 -9.53 -16.67 -6.10
CA VAL A 345 -8.54 -16.48 -7.16
C VAL A 345 -8.73 -15.10 -7.77
N ALA A 346 -7.64 -14.43 -8.09
CA ALA A 346 -7.66 -13.23 -8.91
C ALA A 346 -6.54 -13.25 -9.96
N VAL A 347 -6.82 -12.65 -11.10
CA VAL A 347 -5.83 -12.36 -12.13
C VAL A 347 -6.02 -10.93 -12.57
N ALA A 348 -4.94 -10.22 -12.80
CA ALA A 348 -4.96 -8.86 -13.31
C ALA A 348 -3.80 -8.64 -14.26
N GLY A 349 -3.95 -7.63 -15.12
CA GLY A 349 -2.85 -7.18 -15.95
C GLY A 349 -3.03 -5.76 -16.42
N VAL A 350 -1.90 -5.08 -16.62
CA VAL A 350 -1.81 -3.73 -17.17
C VAL A 350 -0.88 -3.73 -18.38
N TYR A 351 -1.16 -2.86 -19.34
CA TYR A 351 -0.28 -2.48 -20.43
C TYR A 351 -0.29 -0.96 -20.54
N GLY A 352 0.87 -0.36 -20.77
CA GLY A 352 1.00 1.09 -20.82
C GLY A 352 2.32 1.54 -21.42
N GLU A 353 2.43 2.85 -21.56
CA GLU A 353 3.60 3.55 -22.07
C GLU A 353 4.13 4.48 -20.98
N VAL A 354 5.45 4.55 -20.85
CA VAL A 354 6.13 5.49 -19.95
C VAL A 354 6.54 6.74 -20.74
N PHE A 355 6.64 7.87 -20.04
CA PHE A 355 7.17 9.08 -20.66
C PHE A 355 8.61 8.87 -21.14
N ASP A 356 8.96 9.53 -22.25
CA ASP A 356 10.33 9.58 -22.77
C ASP A 356 11.36 9.82 -21.67
N THR A 357 12.29 8.88 -21.52
CA THR A 357 13.39 9.01 -20.58
C THR A 357 14.59 9.71 -21.23
N PHE A 358 15.36 10.43 -20.40
CA PHE A 358 16.57 11.12 -20.82
C PHE A 358 17.73 10.70 -19.93
N SER A 359 18.85 10.28 -20.53
CA SER A 359 20.12 10.10 -19.82
C SER A 359 20.82 11.44 -19.67
N VAL A 360 21.22 11.80 -18.45
CA VAL A 360 22.07 12.96 -18.16
C VAL A 360 23.48 12.50 -17.83
N GLN A 361 24.46 12.79 -18.71
CA GLN A 361 25.85 12.49 -18.44
C GLN A 361 26.47 13.58 -17.54
N THR A 362 26.99 13.21 -16.35
CA THR A 362 27.61 14.17 -15.41
C THR A 362 29.00 14.67 -15.84
N VAL A 363 29.42 14.42 -17.08
CA VAL A 363 30.71 14.85 -17.62
C VAL A 363 30.45 15.91 -18.67
N ALA A 364 30.93 17.13 -18.42
CA ALA A 364 30.66 18.29 -19.26
C ALA A 364 31.04 18.07 -20.74
N PRO A 365 30.24 18.58 -21.70
CA PRO A 365 28.97 19.29 -21.52
C PRO A 365 27.82 18.37 -21.09
N PHE A 366 26.91 18.89 -20.26
CA PHE A 366 25.69 18.17 -19.85
C PHE A 366 24.76 18.03 -21.06
N ASP A 367 24.90 16.93 -21.78
CA ASP A 367 23.97 16.59 -22.85
C ASP A 367 22.87 15.70 -22.28
N ARG A 368 21.62 16.15 -22.42
CA ARG A 368 20.44 15.30 -22.26
C ARG A 368 20.27 14.52 -23.55
N ILE A 369 20.45 13.20 -23.50
CA ILE A 369 20.24 12.34 -24.66
C ILE A 369 18.97 11.54 -24.41
N ARG A 370 17.98 11.69 -25.30
CA ARG A 370 16.76 10.89 -25.27
C ARG A 370 17.12 9.42 -25.51
N THR A 371 16.74 8.57 -24.57
CA THR A 371 17.07 7.15 -24.54
C THR A 371 16.07 6.32 -25.33
N GLY A 372 14.78 6.65 -25.25
CA GLY A 372 13.73 5.96 -25.98
C GLY A 372 12.33 6.26 -25.48
N GLU A 373 11.35 5.80 -26.25
CA GLU A 373 10.00 5.52 -25.76
C GLU A 373 10.05 4.15 -25.06
N SER A 374 9.16 3.87 -24.11
CA SER A 374 9.13 2.54 -23.49
C SER A 374 7.73 2.11 -23.15
N ASP A 375 7.40 0.88 -23.52
CA ASP A 375 6.14 0.24 -23.19
C ASP A 375 6.37 -0.81 -22.11
N PHE A 376 5.34 -1.08 -21.31
CA PHE A 376 5.40 -2.14 -20.32
C PHE A 376 4.11 -2.93 -20.29
N TYR A 377 4.21 -4.20 -19.90
CA TYR A 377 3.07 -4.93 -19.37
C TYR A 377 3.44 -5.66 -18.09
N LYS A 378 2.45 -5.80 -17.22
CA LYS A 378 2.58 -6.53 -15.96
C LYS A 378 1.36 -7.39 -15.76
N LEU A 379 1.58 -8.67 -15.49
CA LEU A 379 0.55 -9.67 -15.25
C LEU A 379 0.71 -10.22 -13.84
N VAL A 380 -0.40 -10.38 -13.13
CA VAL A 380 -0.41 -10.85 -11.74
C VAL A 380 -1.50 -11.90 -11.58
N GLY A 381 -1.22 -12.95 -10.83
CA GLY A 381 -2.20 -13.95 -10.45
C GLY A 381 -2.00 -14.38 -9.00
N ASN A 382 -3.08 -14.37 -8.22
CA ASN A 382 -3.07 -14.83 -6.84
C ASN A 382 -4.09 -15.93 -6.57
N VAL A 383 -3.80 -16.72 -5.53
CA VAL A 383 -4.69 -17.74 -4.99
C VAL A 383 -4.70 -17.60 -3.47
N GLY A 384 -5.87 -17.29 -2.93
CA GLY A 384 -6.11 -17.13 -1.50
C GLY A 384 -6.89 -18.30 -0.92
N TYR A 385 -6.60 -18.68 0.32
CA TYR A 385 -7.38 -19.67 1.06
C TYR A 385 -7.57 -19.28 2.53
N GLU A 386 -8.84 -19.21 2.95
CA GLU A 386 -9.23 -18.96 4.34
C GLU A 386 -9.10 -20.25 5.16
N ILE A 387 -7.96 -20.44 5.82
CA ILE A 387 -7.68 -21.61 6.65
C ILE A 387 -8.64 -21.64 7.85
N THR A 388 -8.79 -20.49 8.52
CA THR A 388 -9.80 -20.25 9.57
C THR A 388 -10.31 -18.82 9.44
N ASN A 389 -11.39 -18.48 10.14
CA ASN A 389 -12.00 -17.15 10.06
C ASN A 389 -11.04 -15.94 10.23
N ASN A 390 -9.90 -16.12 10.91
CA ASN A 390 -8.92 -15.07 11.16
C ASN A 390 -7.49 -15.48 10.74
N PHE A 391 -7.35 -16.50 9.89
CA PHE A 391 -6.04 -16.97 9.45
C PHE A 391 -6.11 -17.42 7.99
N ASP A 392 -5.39 -16.69 7.16
CA ASP A 392 -5.45 -16.79 5.70
C ASP A 392 -4.08 -17.12 5.13
N MET A 393 -4.09 -17.74 3.96
CA MET A 393 -2.92 -17.93 3.12
C MET A 393 -3.17 -17.26 1.77
N LEU A 394 -2.16 -16.58 1.24
CA LEU A 394 -2.17 -16.00 -0.10
C LEU A 394 -0.88 -16.38 -0.81
N ALA A 395 -0.98 -16.90 -2.02
CA ALA A 395 0.14 -17.08 -2.93
C ALA A 395 -0.06 -16.19 -4.15
N GLU A 396 0.99 -15.53 -4.61
CA GLU A 396 0.95 -14.67 -5.78
C GLU A 396 2.18 -14.86 -6.66
N VAL A 397 1.98 -14.74 -7.97
CA VAL A 397 3.04 -14.67 -8.98
C VAL A 397 2.76 -13.49 -9.89
N SER A 398 3.78 -12.73 -10.21
CA SER A 398 3.77 -11.65 -11.18
C SER A 398 4.84 -11.82 -12.24
N TYR A 399 4.55 -11.33 -13.44
CA TYR A 399 5.51 -11.19 -14.52
C TYR A 399 5.44 -9.75 -15.03
N THR A 400 6.58 -9.10 -15.12
CA THR A 400 6.70 -7.75 -15.68
C THR A 400 7.65 -7.76 -16.86
N ASN A 401 7.35 -6.94 -17.85
CA ASN A 401 8.19 -6.69 -19.00
C ASN A 401 8.18 -5.18 -19.30
N LEU A 402 9.36 -4.63 -19.58
CA LEU A 402 9.59 -3.25 -20.00
C LEU A 402 10.40 -3.29 -21.30
N ASP A 403 9.79 -2.86 -22.39
CA ASP A 403 10.42 -2.75 -23.71
C ASP A 403 10.85 -1.31 -23.95
N ILE A 404 12.13 -1.10 -24.24
CA ILE A 404 12.75 0.21 -24.43
C ILE A 404 13.20 0.32 -25.89
N ASP A 405 12.51 1.17 -26.64
CA ASP A 405 12.81 1.46 -28.05
C ASP A 405 13.95 2.49 -28.15
N GLY A 406 15.15 2.00 -28.43
CA GLY A 406 16.38 2.79 -28.42
C GLY A 406 16.38 3.91 -29.46
N ARG A 407 16.76 5.13 -29.05
CA ARG A 407 16.96 6.28 -29.97
C ARG A 407 18.35 6.90 -29.79
N ASN A 408 18.80 7.70 -30.76
CA ASN A 408 20.03 8.50 -30.68
C ASN A 408 21.32 7.73 -30.31
N GLY A 409 21.44 6.46 -30.73
CA GLY A 409 22.62 5.63 -30.45
C GLY A 409 22.48 4.70 -29.25
N PHE A 410 21.34 4.71 -28.56
CA PHE A 410 20.91 3.62 -27.67
C PHE A 410 20.37 2.45 -28.49
N VAL A 411 20.61 1.22 -28.00
CA VAL A 411 20.10 -0.01 -28.61
C VAL A 411 18.80 -0.39 -27.93
N ASP A 412 17.86 -0.95 -28.70
CA ASP A 412 16.63 -1.54 -28.19
C ASP A 412 16.96 -2.55 -27.08
N ASN A 413 16.14 -2.55 -26.04
CA ASN A 413 16.34 -3.44 -24.91
C ASN A 413 15.02 -3.79 -24.23
N GLU A 414 14.87 -5.07 -23.89
CA GLU A 414 13.76 -5.58 -23.12
C GLU A 414 14.27 -5.98 -21.75
N ILE A 415 13.57 -5.59 -20.68
CA ILE A 415 13.88 -5.96 -19.29
C ILE A 415 12.68 -6.68 -18.71
N ASP A 416 12.88 -7.86 -18.14
CA ASP A 416 11.80 -8.63 -17.54
C ASP A 416 12.11 -9.15 -16.14
N GLN A 417 11.06 -9.57 -15.44
CA GLN A 417 11.16 -10.25 -14.16
C GLN A 417 9.94 -11.11 -13.89
N THR A 418 10.17 -12.31 -13.36
CA THR A 418 9.13 -13.07 -12.63
C THR A 418 9.37 -12.95 -11.13
N ALA A 419 8.35 -12.57 -10.37
CA ALA A 419 8.41 -12.48 -8.93
C ALA A 419 7.18 -13.13 -8.29
N GLY A 420 7.22 -13.38 -6.98
CA GLY A 420 6.08 -13.93 -6.28
C GLY A 420 6.32 -14.10 -4.80
N PHE A 421 5.27 -14.50 -4.10
CA PHE A 421 5.35 -14.76 -2.67
C PHE A 421 4.34 -15.81 -2.20
N LEU A 422 4.60 -16.32 -1.00
CA LEU A 422 3.66 -17.07 -0.17
C LEU A 422 3.52 -16.37 1.17
N ARG A 423 2.28 -16.05 1.55
CA ARG A 423 1.93 -15.26 2.73
C ARG A 423 0.97 -16.02 3.62
N PHE A 424 1.16 -15.86 4.93
CA PHE A 424 0.21 -16.25 5.96
C PHE A 424 -0.11 -15.05 6.82
N GLN A 425 -1.40 -14.77 7.01
CA GLN A 425 -1.86 -13.58 7.72
C GLN A 425 -2.84 -13.96 8.82
N ARG A 426 -2.61 -13.45 10.02
CA ARG A 426 -3.54 -13.55 11.13
C ARG A 426 -4.15 -12.20 11.43
N ASN A 427 -5.46 -12.09 11.26
CA ASN A 427 -6.23 -10.89 11.57
C ASN A 427 -6.71 -10.95 13.04
N PHE A 428 -6.87 -9.80 13.68
CA PHE A 428 -7.38 -9.71 15.05
C PHE A 428 -8.21 -8.46 15.33
#